data_AF-A0A0D0AGW3-F1
#
_entry.id   AF-A0A0D0AGW3-F1
#
_cell.length_a   1.000
_cell.length_b   1.000
_cell.length_c   1.000
_cell.angle_alpha   90.00
_cell.angle_beta   90.00
_cell.angle_gamma   90.00
#
_symmetry.space_group_name_H-M   'P 1'
#
loop_
_entity.id
_entity.type
_entity.pdbx_description
1 polymer ?
#
loop_
_entity_poly.entity_id
_entity_poly.type
_entity_poly.pdbx_seq_one_letter_code
_entity_poly.pdbx_strand_id
1 'polypeptide(L)'
;MSPIEIVRDLQQRDLTRFQTLTPQVVGTWIDRSGDKAVWSAATLACVQRRSLPMYQNTRKHILSSYPNVVKLIMNDLQSLRQVGVALDTLRCRGIILARLQRSIPEIFEPVAKDGSRFRCTENWVKEFLYEHLSWSF
;
A
#
# COMPACT_ATOMS: atom_id res chain seq x y z
N MET A 1 2.37 30.72 -2.95
CA MET A 1 1.27 29.73 -3.01
C MET A 1 0.77 29.47 -1.61
N SER A 2 -0.47 29.82 -1.33
CA SER A 2 -1.14 29.71 -0.03
C SER A 2 -1.66 28.28 0.22
N PRO A 3 -1.72 27.78 1.47
CA PRO A 3 -2.34 26.50 1.79
C PRO A 3 -3.77 26.37 1.28
N ILE A 4 -4.51 27.48 1.21
CA ILE A 4 -5.87 27.52 0.69
C ILE A 4 -5.89 27.21 -0.81
N GLU A 5 -4.95 27.78 -1.56
CA GLU A 5 -4.80 27.55 -3.00
C GLU A 5 -4.41 26.10 -3.27
N ILE A 6 -3.47 25.56 -2.49
CA ILE A 6 -3.02 24.16 -2.59
C ILE A 6 -4.19 23.20 -2.35
N VAL A 7 -4.97 23.39 -1.29
CA VAL A 7 -6.11 22.52 -0.98
C VAL A 7 -7.15 22.59 -2.08
N ARG A 8 -7.50 23.80 -2.54
CA ARG A 8 -8.48 23.99 -3.61
C ARG A 8 -8.05 23.28 -4.89
N ASP A 9 -6.80 23.47 -5.31
CA ASP A 9 -6.28 22.85 -6.53
C ASP A 9 -6.25 21.32 -6.43
N LEU A 10 -5.92 20.77 -5.25
CA LEU A 10 -5.92 19.32 -5.02
C LEU A 10 -7.34 18.73 -5.03
N GLN A 11 -8.28 19.38 -4.36
CA GLN A 11 -9.69 18.96 -4.34
C GLN A 11 -10.36 19.06 -5.71
N GLN A 12 -9.99 20.05 -6.52
CA GLN A 12 -10.46 20.16 -7.91
C GLN A 12 -9.94 19.02 -8.80
N ARG A 13 -8.72 18.55 -8.56
CA ARG A 13 -8.12 17.45 -9.33
C ARG A 13 -8.67 16.08 -8.95
N ASP A 14 -8.87 15.84 -7.66
CA ASP A 14 -9.39 14.56 -7.14
C ASP A 14 -10.11 14.78 -5.80
N LEU A 15 -11.40 15.07 -5.88
CA LEU A 15 -12.22 15.34 -4.71
C LEU A 15 -12.28 14.13 -3.77
N THR A 16 -12.43 12.92 -4.32
CA THR A 16 -12.55 11.69 -3.53
C THR A 16 -11.34 11.48 -2.63
N ARG A 17 -10.14 11.78 -3.12
CA ARG A 17 -8.89 11.59 -2.38
C ARG A 17 -8.58 12.72 -1.40
N PHE A 18 -8.97 13.95 -1.71
CA PHE A 18 -8.57 15.14 -0.94
C PHE A 18 -9.73 15.84 -0.22
N GLN A 19 -10.93 15.25 -0.18
CA GLN A 19 -12.11 15.85 0.45
C GLN A 19 -11.91 16.27 1.91
N THR A 20 -11.11 15.52 2.67
CA THR A 20 -10.84 15.80 4.09
C THR A 20 -9.64 16.71 4.32
N LEU A 21 -8.91 17.07 3.26
CA LEU A 21 -7.73 17.90 3.36
C LEU A 21 -8.14 19.34 3.68
N THR A 22 -7.60 19.88 4.78
CA THR A 22 -7.89 21.26 5.21
C THR A 22 -6.67 22.17 5.04
N PRO A 23 -6.86 23.50 4.86
CA PRO A 23 -5.75 24.44 4.76
C PRO A 23 -4.86 24.44 6.01
N GLN A 24 -5.42 24.12 7.18
CA GLN A 24 -4.68 24.00 8.43
C GLN A 24 -3.68 22.83 8.39
N VAL A 25 -4.11 21.67 7.88
CA VAL A 25 -3.25 20.49 7.71
C VAL A 25 -2.12 20.76 6.72
N VAL A 26 -2.41 21.41 5.59
CA VAL A 26 -1.35 21.83 4.65
C VAL A 26 -0.43 22.86 5.27
N GLY A 27 -0.96 23.75 6.12
CA GLY A 27 -0.20 24.73 6.87
C GLY A 27 0.84 24.10 7.81
N THR A 28 0.53 22.98 8.46
CA THR A 28 1.50 22.29 9.34
C THR A 28 2.63 21.61 8.57
N TRP A 29 2.45 21.36 7.28
CA TRP A 29 3.48 20.79 6.42
C TRP A 29 4.48 21.82 5.89
N ILE A 30 4.14 23.11 6.00
CA ILE A 30 4.94 24.21 5.45
C ILE A 30 5.61 24.94 6.62
N ASP A 31 6.93 25.00 6.57
CA ASP A 31 7.72 25.84 7.44
C ASP A 31 7.80 27.27 6.86
N ARG A 32 7.51 28.25 7.72
CA ARG A 32 7.52 29.69 7.41
C ARG A 32 8.42 30.48 8.33
N SER A 33 9.32 29.82 9.05
CA SER A 33 10.26 30.46 9.98
C SER A 33 11.32 31.32 9.28
N GLY A 34 11.53 31.14 7.96
CA GLY A 34 12.46 31.94 7.15
C GLY A 34 11.77 32.78 6.06
N ASP A 35 12.59 33.50 5.29
CA ASP A 35 12.14 34.42 4.23
C ASP A 35 11.31 33.76 3.11
N LYS A 36 11.41 32.43 2.97
CA LYS A 36 10.67 31.63 2.01
C LYS A 36 9.98 30.47 2.69
N ALA A 37 8.71 30.28 2.34
CA ALA A 37 7.96 29.10 2.74
C ALA A 37 8.57 27.85 2.08
N VAL A 38 8.98 26.89 2.90
CA VAL A 38 9.55 25.61 2.46
C VAL A 38 8.78 24.45 3.09
N TRP A 39 8.91 23.25 2.54
CA TRP A 39 8.36 22.06 3.20
C TRP A 39 9.10 21.82 4.52
N SER A 40 8.36 21.50 5.57
CA SER A 40 8.94 21.20 6.88
C SER A 40 9.88 20.00 6.78
N ALA A 41 10.90 19.97 7.65
CA ALA A 41 11.83 18.83 7.73
C ALA A 41 11.09 17.51 7.98
N ALA A 42 10.01 17.53 8.78
CA ALA A 42 9.16 16.36 9.02
C ALA A 42 8.45 15.90 7.74
N THR A 43 7.90 16.84 6.96
CA THR A 43 7.28 16.55 5.66
C THR A 43 8.30 15.96 4.69
N LEU A 44 9.50 16.54 4.59
CA LEU A 44 10.57 16.03 3.73
C LEU A 44 11.03 14.63 4.15
N ALA A 45 11.17 14.37 5.45
CA ALA A 45 11.51 13.05 5.97
C ALA A 45 10.41 12.01 5.67
N CYS A 46 9.13 12.37 5.78
CA CYS A 46 8.01 11.50 5.41
C CYS A 46 8.01 11.16 3.90
N VAL A 47 8.31 12.14 3.05
CA VAL A 47 8.44 11.94 1.59
C VAL A 47 9.63 11.04 1.26
N GLN A 48 10.79 11.27 1.89
CA GLN A 48 11.99 10.44 1.73
C GLN A 48 11.76 8.98 2.18
N ARG A 49 10.95 8.78 3.23
CA ARG A 49 10.51 7.45 3.68
C ARG A 49 9.51 6.79 2.71
N ARG A 50 9.19 7.40 1.56
CA ARG A 50 8.23 6.94 0.55
C ARG A 50 6.87 6.55 1.12
N SER A 51 6.46 7.14 2.24
CA SER A 51 5.09 7.02 2.72
C SER A 51 4.19 7.92 1.88
N LEU A 52 3.85 7.45 0.67
CA LEU A 52 2.56 7.81 0.08
C LEU A 52 1.49 7.57 1.15
N PRO A 53 0.37 8.32 1.16
CA PRO A 53 -0.77 7.95 1.98
C PRO A 53 -1.22 6.56 1.51
N MET A 54 -0.66 5.54 2.13
CA MET A 54 -1.17 4.19 2.11
C MET A 54 -2.56 4.38 2.67
N TYR A 55 -3.55 4.17 1.81
CA TYR A 55 -4.87 3.77 2.25
C TYR A 55 -4.68 2.96 3.52
N GLN A 56 -5.30 3.40 4.62
CA GLN A 56 -5.33 2.66 5.89
C GLN A 56 -6.12 1.37 5.67
N ASN A 57 -5.59 0.46 4.88
CA ASN A 57 -6.03 -0.91 4.80
C ASN A 57 -5.31 -1.61 5.95
N THR A 58 -6.00 -1.67 7.08
CA THR A 58 -5.78 -2.65 8.16
C THR A 58 -5.59 -4.09 7.65
N ARG A 59 -5.88 -4.35 6.37
CA ARG A 59 -5.65 -5.61 5.64
C ARG A 59 -4.20 -5.85 5.18
N LYS A 60 -3.31 -4.84 5.14
CA LYS A 60 -1.91 -5.03 4.71
C LYS A 60 -1.10 -5.92 5.64
N HIS A 61 -1.51 -6.04 6.91
CA HIS A 61 -0.83 -6.86 7.90
C HIS A 61 -1.50 -8.22 8.14
N ILE A 62 -2.41 -8.68 7.28
CA ILE A 62 -3.05 -9.98 7.53
C ILE A 62 -2.05 -11.15 7.58
N LEU A 63 -0.91 -10.99 6.90
CA LEU A 63 0.20 -11.95 6.93
C LEU A 63 1.31 -11.59 7.93
N SER A 64 1.18 -10.52 8.73
CA SER A 64 2.23 -10.14 9.69
C SER A 64 2.47 -11.20 10.75
N SER A 65 1.42 -11.93 11.13
CA SER A 65 1.50 -13.07 12.06
C SER A 65 2.08 -14.33 11.42
N TYR A 66 2.27 -14.35 10.09
CA TYR A 66 2.69 -15.53 9.32
C TYR A 66 3.93 -15.26 8.45
N PRO A 67 5.04 -14.76 9.01
CA PRO A 67 6.23 -14.38 8.23
C PRO A 67 6.85 -15.57 7.47
N ASN A 68 6.70 -16.78 7.99
CA ASN A 68 7.18 -18.00 7.32
C ASN A 68 6.38 -18.29 6.04
N VAL A 69 5.07 -18.05 6.04
CA VAL A 69 4.22 -18.23 4.86
C VAL A 69 4.56 -17.20 3.79
N VAL A 70 4.82 -15.95 4.19
CA VAL A 70 5.30 -14.90 3.27
C VAL A 70 6.60 -15.33 2.58
N LYS A 71 7.57 -15.84 3.34
CA LYS A 71 8.83 -16.37 2.75
C LYS A 71 8.60 -17.51 1.78
N LEU A 72 7.72 -18.45 2.10
CA LEU A 72 7.39 -19.57 1.20
C LEU A 72 6.78 -19.07 -0.12
N ILE A 73 5.82 -18.15 -0.04
CA ILE A 73 5.20 -17.52 -1.21
C ILE A 73 6.26 -16.85 -2.09
N MET A 74 7.14 -16.04 -1.47
CA MET A 74 8.21 -15.33 -2.18
C MET A 74 9.14 -16.31 -2.89
N ASN A 75 9.56 -17.37 -2.21
CA ASN A 75 10.42 -18.41 -2.77
C ASN A 75 9.77 -19.11 -3.96
N ASP A 76 8.49 -19.51 -3.86
CA ASP A 76 7.78 -20.17 -4.95
C ASP A 76 7.76 -19.30 -6.22
N LEU A 77 7.39 -18.02 -6.05
CA LEU A 77 7.31 -17.07 -7.16
C LEU A 77 8.68 -16.81 -7.79
N GLN A 78 9.72 -16.66 -6.98
CA GLN A 78 11.09 -16.47 -7.45
C GLN A 78 11.60 -17.71 -8.19
N SER A 79 11.39 -18.92 -7.64
CA SER A 79 11.81 -20.16 -8.29
C SER A 79 11.12 -20.36 -9.64
N LEU A 80 9.81 -20.09 -9.73
CA LEU A 80 9.08 -20.16 -11.00
C LEU A 80 9.63 -19.17 -12.04
N ARG A 81 9.94 -17.95 -11.62
CA ARG A 81 10.55 -16.96 -12.51
C ARG A 81 11.96 -17.37 -12.94
N GLN A 82 12.75 -17.95 -12.05
CA GLN A 82 14.11 -18.44 -12.35
C GLN A 82 14.11 -19.54 -13.40
N VAL A 83 13.10 -20.43 -13.40
CA VAL A 83 12.95 -21.48 -14.42
C VAL A 83 12.25 -20.98 -15.70
N GLY A 84 12.05 -19.67 -15.84
CA GLY A 84 11.54 -19.05 -17.06
C GLY A 84 10.01 -19.07 -17.21
N VAL A 85 9.25 -19.36 -16.14
CA VAL A 85 7.79 -19.26 -16.21
C VAL A 85 7.38 -17.79 -16.29
N ALA A 86 6.64 -17.45 -17.33
CA ALA A 86 6.02 -16.13 -17.45
C ALA A 86 4.99 -15.93 -16.34
N LEU A 87 5.26 -14.99 -15.45
CA LEU A 87 4.35 -14.62 -14.35
C LEU A 87 3.63 -13.32 -14.71
N ASP A 88 2.31 -13.35 -14.63
CA ASP A 88 1.44 -12.18 -14.62
C ASP A 88 0.71 -12.11 -13.28
N THR A 89 -0.11 -11.07 -13.08
CA THR A 89 -0.84 -10.88 -11.82
C THR A 89 -1.78 -12.07 -11.53
N LEU A 90 -2.42 -12.65 -12.54
CA LEU A 90 -3.38 -13.75 -12.37
C LEU A 90 -2.69 -15.06 -11.95
N ARG A 91 -1.56 -15.39 -12.58
CA ARG A 91 -0.72 -16.55 -12.23
C ARG A 91 -0.15 -16.41 -10.83
N CYS A 92 0.40 -15.23 -10.51
CA CYS A 92 0.88 -14.96 -9.15
C CYS A 92 -0.23 -15.12 -8.12
N ARG A 93 -1.42 -14.60 -8.41
CA ARG A 93 -2.60 -14.76 -7.54
C ARG A 93 -2.95 -16.22 -7.31
N GLY A 94 -2.96 -17.05 -8.35
CA GLY A 94 -3.23 -18.49 -8.23
C GLY A 94 -2.22 -19.20 -7.32
N ILE A 95 -0.94 -18.91 -7.51
CA ILE A 95 0.16 -19.48 -6.69
C ILE A 95 0.02 -19.05 -5.23
N ILE A 96 -0.18 -17.75 -4.98
CA ILE A 96 -0.36 -17.21 -3.64
C ILE A 96 -1.58 -17.84 -2.97
N LEU A 97 -2.72 -17.92 -3.67
CA LEU A 97 -3.94 -18.49 -3.13
C LEU A 97 -3.75 -19.97 -2.75
N ALA A 98 -3.14 -20.76 -3.63
CA ALA A 98 -2.85 -22.17 -3.35
C ALA A 98 -1.93 -22.34 -2.13
N ARG A 99 -0.92 -21.48 -1.99
CA ARG A 99 -0.03 -21.50 -0.83
C ARG A 99 -0.75 -21.12 0.46
N LEU A 100 -1.59 -20.08 0.44
CA LEU A 100 -2.39 -19.66 1.60
C LEU A 100 -3.39 -20.75 2.02
N GLN A 101 -4.12 -21.34 1.07
CA GLN A 101 -5.08 -22.41 1.35
C GLN A 101 -4.41 -23.65 1.96
N ARG A 102 -3.17 -23.95 1.56
CA ARG A 102 -2.42 -25.09 2.08
C ARG A 102 -1.80 -24.83 3.44
N SER A 103 -1.29 -23.63 3.68
CA SER A 103 -0.50 -23.32 4.86
C SER A 103 -1.31 -22.71 6.01
N ILE A 104 -2.30 -21.88 5.69
CA ILE A 104 -3.09 -21.10 6.65
C ILE A 104 -4.52 -20.88 6.12
N PRO A 105 -5.32 -21.94 5.88
CA PRO A 105 -6.69 -21.80 5.36
C PRO A 105 -7.58 -20.90 6.23
N GLU A 106 -7.31 -20.84 7.54
CA GLU A 106 -8.01 -20.01 8.51
C GLU A 106 -7.92 -18.52 8.20
N ILE A 107 -6.98 -18.05 7.37
CA ILE A 107 -6.86 -16.64 7.00
C ILE A 107 -8.08 -16.10 6.24
N PHE A 108 -8.89 -16.98 5.65
CA PHE A 108 -10.08 -16.63 4.88
C PHE A 108 -11.37 -16.61 5.72
N GLU A 109 -11.32 -17.09 6.96
CA GLU A 109 -12.49 -17.22 7.84
C GLU A 109 -12.87 -15.94 8.59
N PRO A 110 -11.93 -15.15 9.14
CA PRO A 110 -12.24 -13.96 9.90
C PRO A 110 -13.08 -12.95 9.13
N VAL A 111 -14.15 -12.51 9.78
CA VAL A 111 -15.00 -11.42 9.33
C VAL A 111 -14.57 -10.17 10.09
N ALA A 112 -14.17 -9.14 9.37
CA ALA A 112 -13.84 -7.84 9.95
C ALA A 112 -15.11 -7.15 10.48
N LYS A 113 -14.93 -6.10 11.29
CA LYS A 113 -16.05 -5.36 11.91
C LYS A 113 -17.06 -4.80 10.90
N ASP A 114 -16.62 -4.57 9.65
CA ASP A 114 -17.42 -4.09 8.53
C ASP A 114 -18.14 -5.22 7.75
N GLY A 115 -18.07 -6.47 8.22
CA GLY A 115 -18.65 -7.63 7.54
C GLY A 115 -17.81 -8.17 6.38
N SER A 116 -16.67 -7.54 6.07
CA SER A 116 -15.79 -7.98 4.99
C SER A 116 -14.91 -9.16 5.41
N ARG A 117 -14.48 -9.97 4.44
CA ARG A 117 -13.48 -11.03 4.64
C ARG A 117 -12.24 -10.72 3.84
N PHE A 118 -11.12 -11.29 4.27
CA PHE A 118 -9.93 -11.26 3.43
C PHE A 118 -10.22 -11.92 2.08
N ARG A 119 -9.83 -11.21 1.02
CA ARG A 119 -9.83 -11.73 -0.34
C ARG A 119 -8.46 -11.44 -0.91
N CYS A 120 -7.82 -12.48 -1.41
CA CYS A 120 -6.63 -12.34 -2.25
C CYS A 120 -7.09 -11.78 -3.61
N THR A 121 -7.32 -10.46 -3.67
CA THR A 121 -7.71 -9.74 -4.90
C THR A 121 -6.48 -9.41 -5.73
N GLU A 122 -6.66 -9.10 -7.01
CA GLU A 122 -5.55 -8.71 -7.87
C GLU A 122 -4.83 -7.47 -7.35
N ASN A 123 -5.56 -6.46 -6.86
CA ASN A 123 -4.94 -5.26 -6.29
C ASN A 123 -4.07 -5.61 -5.06
N TRP A 124 -4.58 -6.47 -4.17
CA TRP A 124 -3.80 -6.93 -3.03
C TRP A 124 -2.54 -7.70 -3.47
N VAL A 125 -2.64 -8.54 -4.51
CA VAL A 125 -1.48 -9.26 -5.07
C VAL A 125 -0.46 -8.29 -5.65
N LYS A 126 -0.88 -7.27 -6.42
CA LYS A 126 0.03 -6.25 -6.94
C LYS A 126 0.77 -5.52 -5.82
N GLU A 127 0.06 -5.14 -4.76
CA GLU A 127 0.67 -4.52 -3.58
C GLU A 127 1.66 -5.46 -2.89
N PHE A 128 1.29 -6.72 -2.65
CA PHE A 128 2.17 -7.73 -2.05
C PHE A 128 3.46 -7.93 -2.86
N LEU A 129 3.35 -8.07 -4.18
CA LEU A 129 4.49 -8.30 -5.06
C LEU A 129 5.39 -7.08 -5.15
N TYR A 130 4.80 -5.88 -5.15
CA TYR A 130 5.57 -4.65 -5.10
C TYR A 130 6.34 -4.53 -3.77
N GLU A 131 5.67 -4.75 -2.64
CA GLU A 131 6.27 -4.60 -1.30
C GLU A 131 7.37 -5.62 -1.02
N HIS A 132 7.17 -6.88 -1.40
CA HIS A 132 8.09 -7.96 -1.04
C HIS A 132 9.13 -8.30 -2.11
N LEU A 133 8.83 -8.05 -3.39
CA LEU A 133 9.68 -8.44 -4.52
C LEU A 133 10.05 -7.27 -5.43
N SER A 134 9.51 -6.07 -5.20
CA SER A 134 9.66 -4.90 -6.09
C SER A 134 9.20 -5.17 -7.53
N TRP A 135 8.21 -6.05 -7.71
CA TRP A 135 7.66 -6.36 -9.03
C TRP A 135 6.45 -5.47 -9.34
N SER A 136 6.42 -4.96 -10.58
CA SER A 136 5.28 -4.25 -11.15
C SER A 136 4.88 -4.92 -12.46
N PHE A 137 3.58 -5.11 -12.66
CA PHE A 137 2.98 -5.61 -13.90
C PHE A 137 2.14 -4.53 -14.56
#